data_AF-A0AAV7DQR0-F1
#
_entry.id   AF-A0AAV7DQR0-F1
#
_cell.length_a   1.000
_cell.length_b   1.000
_cell.length_c   1.000
_cell.angle_alpha   90.00
_cell.angle_beta   90.00
_cell.angle_gamma   90.00
#
_symmetry.space_group_name_H-M   'P 1'
#
loop_
_entity.id
_entity.type
_entity.pdbx_description
1 polymer ?
#
loop_
_entity_poly.entity_id
_entity_poly.type
_entity_poly.pdbx_seq_one_letter_code
_entity_poly.pdbx_strand_id
1 'polypeptide(L)'
;MSCCGSYRGDPHANHVIFSFLVCRSASKECREQSERMKWAVVMSEFAPICIYLVISPLVSLIPLGLPFPFASNSSTYPDKLSAHECGSDPSGDARSRFDIRFYPVSILFIIPDLEVTFSFPWAVPLNKIDLFGSWSMMAFLLILTIGSLYEWKRGASDRE
;
A
#
# COMPACT_ATOMS: atom_id res chain seq x y z
N MET A 1 -33.28 -1.45 4.37
CA MET A 1 -33.93 -0.58 5.36
C MET A 1 -35.44 -0.88 5.52
N SER A 2 -35.89 -2.13 5.33
CA SER A 2 -37.34 -2.47 5.27
C SER A 2 -37.84 -3.55 6.26
N CYS A 3 -37.07 -3.96 7.27
CA CYS A 3 -37.51 -5.01 8.21
C CYS A 3 -37.95 -4.48 9.58
N CYS A 4 -38.64 -3.36 9.66
CA CYS A 4 -39.25 -2.89 10.91
C CYS A 4 -40.67 -2.37 10.67
N GLY A 5 -41.50 -3.21 10.04
CA GLY A 5 -42.82 -2.81 9.60
C GLY A 5 -43.86 -3.91 9.74
N SER A 6 -43.85 -4.72 10.81
CA SER A 6 -45.04 -5.50 11.18
C SER A 6 -44.86 -6.21 12.53
N TYR A 7 -45.24 -5.59 13.65
CA TYR A 7 -45.64 -6.32 14.87
C TYR A 7 -46.55 -5.40 15.69
N ARG A 8 -47.83 -5.36 15.30
CA ARG A 8 -48.91 -4.68 16.03
C ARG A 8 -49.83 -5.76 16.62
N GLY A 9 -49.89 -5.80 17.96
CA GLY A 9 -50.97 -6.39 18.76
C GLY A 9 -50.80 -7.87 19.13
N ASP A 10 -50.61 -8.18 20.43
CA ASP A 10 -51.49 -9.06 21.22
C ASP A 10 -51.01 -9.22 22.69
N PRO A 11 -51.92 -9.42 23.68
CA PRO A 11 -51.60 -9.32 25.10
C PRO A 11 -51.58 -10.69 25.79
N HIS A 12 -50.43 -11.35 25.91
CA HIS A 12 -50.19 -12.40 26.92
C HIS A 12 -48.69 -12.55 27.24
N ALA A 13 -48.33 -12.47 28.52
CA ALA A 13 -46.98 -12.22 29.04
C ALA A 13 -45.91 -13.32 28.80
N ASN A 14 -46.24 -14.47 28.20
CA ASN A 14 -45.26 -15.48 27.76
C ASN A 14 -44.65 -15.15 26.39
N HIS A 15 -45.21 -14.15 25.69
CA HIS A 15 -44.76 -13.69 24.39
C HIS A 15 -43.57 -12.71 24.47
N VAL A 16 -43.29 -12.14 25.65
CA VAL A 16 -42.27 -11.09 25.79
C VAL A 16 -40.85 -11.64 25.61
N ILE A 17 -40.55 -12.82 26.17
CA ILE A 17 -39.26 -13.49 26.01
C ILE A 17 -39.08 -14.00 24.57
N PHE A 18 -40.15 -14.55 23.97
CA PHE A 18 -40.13 -15.05 22.60
C PHE A 18 -39.97 -13.90 21.59
N SER A 19 -40.70 -12.80 21.76
CA SER A 19 -40.52 -11.56 20.99
C SER A 19 -39.12 -10.97 21.18
N PHE A 20 -38.54 -11.01 22.38
CA PHE A 20 -37.17 -10.54 22.60
C PHE A 20 -36.13 -11.42 21.89
N LEU A 21 -36.27 -12.74 21.94
CA LEU A 21 -35.38 -13.69 21.26
C LEU A 21 -35.49 -13.58 19.73
N VAL A 22 -36.71 -13.45 19.20
CA VAL A 22 -36.96 -13.24 17.76
C VAL A 22 -36.41 -11.90 17.30
N CYS A 23 -36.64 -10.81 18.06
CA CYS A 23 -36.10 -9.49 17.74
C CYS A 23 -34.56 -9.47 17.83
N ARG A 24 -33.97 -10.17 18.81
CA ARG A 24 -32.51 -10.30 18.95
C ARG A 24 -31.91 -11.12 17.81
N SER A 25 -32.56 -12.19 17.36
CA SER A 25 -32.15 -12.98 16.19
C SER A 25 -32.22 -12.15 14.90
N ALA A 26 -33.34 -11.43 14.69
CA ALA A 26 -33.50 -10.54 13.53
C ALA A 26 -32.47 -9.39 13.52
N SER A 27 -32.08 -8.86 14.68
CA SER A 27 -31.02 -7.85 14.78
C SER A 27 -29.63 -8.39 14.41
N LYS A 28 -29.34 -9.65 14.75
CA LYS A 28 -28.08 -10.31 14.37
C LYS A 28 -28.03 -10.52 12.86
N GLU A 29 -29.12 -11.02 12.29
CA GLU A 29 -29.22 -11.31 10.86
C GLU A 29 -29.13 -10.03 10.02
N CYS A 30 -29.75 -8.94 10.47
CA CYS A 30 -29.66 -7.62 9.81
C CYS A 30 -28.24 -7.00 9.95
N ARG A 31 -27.53 -7.26 11.06
CA ARG A 31 -26.13 -6.85 11.23
C ARG A 31 -25.19 -7.65 10.31
N GLU A 32 -25.35 -8.96 10.21
CA GLU A 32 -24.58 -9.80 9.27
C GLU A 32 -24.87 -9.42 7.81
N GLN A 33 -26.14 -9.19 7.45
CA GLN A 33 -26.51 -8.69 6.12
C GLN A 33 -25.93 -7.29 5.84
N SER A 34 -25.89 -6.39 6.83
CA SER A 34 -25.27 -5.08 6.69
C SER A 34 -23.76 -5.16 6.47
N GLU A 35 -23.06 -6.06 7.19
CA GLU A 35 -21.63 -6.28 6.98
C GLU A 35 -21.39 -6.88 5.59
N ARG A 36 -22.21 -7.83 5.15
CA ARG A 36 -22.12 -8.42 3.80
C ARG A 36 -22.30 -7.39 2.68
N MET A 37 -23.22 -6.45 2.85
CA MET A 37 -23.44 -5.33 1.91
C MET A 37 -22.27 -4.34 1.92
N LYS A 38 -21.67 -4.04 3.08
CA LYS A 38 -20.47 -3.18 3.17
C LYS A 38 -19.29 -3.78 2.42
N TRP A 39 -18.98 -5.06 2.66
CA TRP A 39 -17.90 -5.74 1.95
C TRP A 39 -18.14 -5.80 0.43
N ALA A 40 -19.39 -6.02 0.00
CA ALA A 40 -19.74 -6.02 -1.42
C ALA A 40 -19.52 -4.65 -2.10
N VAL A 41 -19.92 -3.55 -1.45
CA VAL A 41 -19.70 -2.19 -1.97
C VAL A 41 -18.21 -1.85 -1.96
N VAL A 42 -17.49 -2.16 -0.89
CA VAL A 42 -16.05 -1.92 -0.78
C VAL A 42 -15.28 -2.67 -1.87
N MET A 43 -15.59 -3.95 -2.11
CA MET A 43 -14.97 -4.72 -3.20
C MET A 43 -15.29 -4.13 -4.59
N SER A 44 -16.47 -3.52 -4.76
CA SER A 44 -16.84 -2.85 -6.02
C SER A 44 -16.02 -1.59 -6.28
N GLU A 45 -15.66 -0.83 -5.24
CA GLU A 45 -14.80 0.35 -5.37
C GLU A 45 -13.34 -0.01 -5.72
N PHE A 46 -12.88 -1.19 -5.28
CA PHE A 46 -11.54 -1.70 -5.62
C PHE A 46 -11.44 -2.36 -6.99
N ALA A 47 -12.57 -2.78 -7.58
CA ALA A 47 -12.61 -3.40 -8.90
C ALA A 47 -11.89 -2.58 -10.01
N PRO A 48 -12.13 -1.27 -10.19
CA PRO A 48 -11.41 -0.47 -11.20
C PRO A 48 -9.90 -0.42 -10.95
N ILE A 49 -9.46 -0.36 -9.69
CA ILE A 49 -8.03 -0.31 -9.32
C ILE A 49 -7.33 -1.61 -9.76
N CYS A 50 -7.93 -2.76 -9.48
CA CYS A 50 -7.39 -4.05 -9.92
C CYS A 50 -7.35 -4.17 -11.44
N ILE A 51 -8.37 -3.66 -12.14
CA ILE A 51 -8.43 -3.66 -13.61
C ILE A 51 -7.28 -2.82 -14.20
N TYR A 52 -7.03 -1.61 -13.70
CA TYR A 52 -5.91 -0.78 -14.17
C TYR A 52 -4.54 -1.38 -13.88
N LEU A 53 -4.40 -2.06 -12.73
CA LEU A 53 -3.15 -2.74 -12.36
C LEU A 53 -2.80 -3.87 -13.36
N VAL A 54 -3.81 -4.53 -13.95
CA VAL A 54 -3.61 -5.58 -14.97
C VAL A 54 -3.44 -4.98 -16.37
N ILE A 55 -4.23 -3.97 -16.73
CA ILE A 55 -4.18 -3.35 -18.07
C ILE A 55 -2.86 -2.60 -18.30
N SER A 56 -2.32 -1.91 -17.29
CA SER A 56 -1.08 -1.14 -17.41
C SER A 56 0.13 -1.96 -17.90
N PRO A 57 0.50 -3.10 -17.28
CA PRO A 57 1.59 -3.94 -17.77
C PRO A 57 1.24 -4.62 -19.10
N LEU A 58 -0.02 -5.00 -19.34
CA LEU A 58 -0.45 -5.54 -20.64
C LEU A 58 -0.15 -4.56 -21.78
N VAL A 59 -0.50 -3.28 -21.59
CA VAL A 59 -0.22 -2.24 -22.58
C VAL A 59 1.27 -1.95 -22.71
N SER A 60 2.04 -1.98 -21.61
CA SER A 60 3.50 -1.82 -21.62
C SER A 60 4.23 -2.96 -22.35
N LEU A 61 3.69 -4.17 -22.31
CA LEU A 61 4.25 -5.33 -23.00
C LEU A 61 4.04 -5.29 -24.52
N ILE A 62 3.06 -4.55 -25.02
CA ILE A 62 2.79 -4.41 -26.46
C ILE A 62 4.01 -3.81 -27.20
N PRO A 63 4.54 -2.62 -26.86
CA PRO A 63 5.72 -2.07 -27.54
C PRO A 63 7.02 -2.86 -27.26
N LEU A 64 7.09 -3.66 -26.19
CA LEU A 64 8.20 -4.57 -25.92
C LEU A 64 8.14 -5.85 -26.77
N GLY A 65 6.94 -6.37 -27.01
CA GLY A 65 6.70 -7.62 -27.75
C GLY A 65 6.49 -7.44 -29.25
N LEU A 66 5.95 -6.30 -29.69
CA LEU A 66 5.74 -5.99 -31.11
C LEU A 66 7.03 -6.06 -31.95
N PRO A 67 8.21 -5.61 -31.48
CA PRO A 67 9.43 -5.69 -32.27
C PRO A 67 9.98 -7.11 -32.41
N PHE A 68 9.65 -8.06 -31.53
CA PHE A 68 10.20 -9.43 -31.56
C PHE A 68 9.93 -10.21 -32.86
N PRO A 69 8.68 -10.28 -33.38
CA PRO A 69 8.40 -10.99 -34.64
C PRO A 69 8.84 -10.23 -35.89
N PHE A 70 8.96 -8.90 -35.83
CA PHE A 70 9.45 -8.07 -36.95
C PHE A 70 10.96 -7.84 -36.93
N ALA A 71 11.63 -8.18 -35.83
CA ALA A 71 13.08 -8.16 -35.73
C ALA A 71 13.63 -9.26 -36.65
N SER A 72 14.15 -8.83 -37.81
CA SER A 72 14.95 -9.69 -38.68
C SER A 72 16.15 -10.20 -37.88
N ASN A 73 16.09 -11.46 -37.46
CA ASN A 73 17.16 -12.17 -36.74
C ASN A 73 18.34 -12.53 -37.67
N SER A 74 18.73 -11.60 -38.54
CA SER A 74 19.88 -11.78 -39.41
C SER A 74 21.10 -11.19 -38.70
N SER A 75 21.89 -12.08 -38.12
CA SER A 75 23.25 -11.89 -37.60
C SER A 75 23.43 -11.45 -36.14
N THR A 76 23.33 -12.43 -35.26
CA THR A 76 23.98 -12.46 -33.93
C THR A 76 25.49 -12.62 -34.12
N TYR A 77 26.19 -11.52 -34.38
CA TYR A 77 27.66 -11.51 -34.29
C TYR A 77 28.07 -11.41 -32.81
N PRO A 78 29.15 -12.07 -32.38
CA PRO A 78 29.62 -12.02 -30.99
C PRO A 78 29.86 -10.58 -30.50
N ASP A 79 30.29 -9.69 -31.40
CA ASP A 79 30.54 -8.27 -31.10
C ASP A 79 29.28 -7.44 -30.83
N LYS A 80 28.09 -7.94 -31.21
CA LYS A 80 26.80 -7.29 -30.87
C LYS A 80 26.29 -7.70 -29.49
N LEU A 81 26.83 -8.78 -28.92
CA LEU A 81 26.43 -9.34 -27.63
C LEU A 81 27.44 -9.02 -26.50
N SER A 82 28.60 -8.47 -26.83
CA SER A 82 29.59 -8.04 -25.84
C SER A 82 29.16 -6.74 -25.15
N ALA A 83 29.57 -6.58 -23.88
CA ALA A 83 29.29 -5.36 -23.12
C ALA A 83 30.04 -4.17 -23.75
N HIS A 84 29.33 -3.07 -23.98
CA HIS A 84 29.89 -1.93 -24.71
C HIS A 84 30.71 -1.03 -23.77
N GLU A 85 32.03 -1.08 -23.86
CA GLU A 85 32.93 -0.38 -22.91
C GLU A 85 33.96 0.54 -23.59
N CYS A 86 33.58 1.24 -24.68
CA CYS A 86 34.47 2.06 -25.54
C CYS A 86 35.38 1.27 -26.52
N GLY A 87 34.91 0.14 -27.06
CA GLY A 87 35.59 -0.55 -28.18
C GLY A 87 36.70 -1.54 -27.75
N SER A 88 36.84 -1.77 -26.45
CA SER A 88 37.66 -2.83 -25.87
C SER A 88 36.80 -3.93 -25.26
N ASP A 89 37.31 -5.18 -25.27
CA ASP A 89 36.66 -6.30 -24.56
C ASP A 89 36.58 -5.99 -23.05
N PRO A 90 35.44 -6.28 -22.39
CA PRO A 90 35.27 -6.01 -20.98
C PRO A 90 36.28 -6.82 -20.16
N SER A 91 37.31 -6.14 -19.66
CA SER A 91 38.36 -6.74 -18.83
C SER A 91 38.02 -6.54 -17.35
N GLY A 92 37.21 -7.44 -16.79
CA GLY A 92 36.87 -7.43 -15.37
C GLY A 92 35.86 -8.51 -14.97
N ASP A 93 35.99 -9.04 -13.76
CA ASP A 93 34.96 -9.91 -13.18
C ASP A 93 33.72 -9.08 -12.82
N ALA A 94 32.55 -9.47 -13.33
CA ALA A 94 31.26 -8.78 -13.09
C ALA A 94 30.79 -8.86 -11.62
N ARG A 95 31.58 -9.48 -10.74
CA ARG A 95 31.36 -9.61 -9.30
C ARG A 95 32.25 -8.71 -8.46
N SER A 96 32.64 -7.55 -8.99
CA SER A 96 33.29 -6.52 -8.16
C SER A 96 32.42 -6.19 -6.94
N ARG A 97 33.06 -6.03 -5.78
CA ARG A 97 32.38 -5.63 -4.54
C ARG A 97 31.86 -4.21 -4.75
N PHE A 98 30.54 -4.07 -4.90
CA PHE A 98 29.89 -2.76 -4.89
C PHE A 98 30.20 -2.05 -3.57
N ASP A 99 30.57 -0.77 -3.66
CA ASP A 99 30.86 0.06 -2.50
C ASP A 99 29.69 0.10 -1.51
N ILE A 100 30.00 0.04 -0.21
CA ILE A 100 29.01 0.12 0.88
C ILE A 100 28.27 1.49 0.92
N ARG A 101 28.72 2.45 0.12
CA ARG A 101 28.22 3.84 0.07
C ARG A 101 26.74 3.96 -0.30
N PHE A 102 26.13 2.94 -0.91
CA PHE A 102 24.70 2.93 -1.24
C PHE A 102 23.78 2.52 -0.08
N TYR A 103 24.33 1.90 0.97
CA TYR A 103 23.55 1.43 2.11
C TYR A 103 22.98 2.57 2.98
N PRO A 104 23.74 3.65 3.31
CA PRO A 104 23.22 4.78 4.08
C PRO A 104 22.05 5.48 3.40
N VAL A 105 22.08 5.62 2.07
CA VAL A 105 20.98 6.23 1.28
C VAL A 105 19.69 5.40 1.39
N SER A 106 19.81 4.07 1.40
CA SER A 106 18.67 3.16 1.52
C SER A 106 17.99 3.25 2.88
N ILE A 107 18.78 3.29 3.96
CA ILE A 107 18.24 3.44 5.33
C ILE A 107 17.64 4.83 5.52
N LEU A 108 18.27 5.87 4.98
CA LEU A 108 17.77 7.24 5.08
C LEU A 108 16.43 7.42 4.34
N PHE A 109 16.14 6.62 3.33
CA PHE A 109 14.83 6.61 2.67
C PHE A 109 13.77 5.85 3.48
N ILE A 110 14.16 4.76 4.16
CA ILE A 110 13.25 3.92 4.96
C ILE A 110 12.74 4.62 6.23
N ILE A 111 13.59 5.37 6.93
CA ILE A 111 13.22 5.97 8.23
C ILE A 111 12.08 7.00 8.10
N PRO A 112 12.14 7.99 7.18
CA PRO A 112 11.05 8.93 6.96
C PRO A 112 9.78 8.28 6.39
N ASP A 113 9.90 7.20 5.61
CA ASP A 113 8.73 6.46 5.09
C ASP A 113 7.93 5.81 6.23
N LEU A 114 8.64 5.29 7.23
CA LEU A 114 8.05 4.79 8.48
C LEU A 114 7.49 5.91 9.37
N GLU A 115 8.09 7.11 9.36
CA GLU A 115 7.57 8.29 10.08
C GLU A 115 6.17 8.67 9.60
N VAL A 116 5.96 8.75 8.27
CA VAL A 116 4.66 9.08 7.68
C VAL A 116 3.63 7.98 7.95
N THR A 117 4.04 6.72 7.85
CA THR A 117 3.17 5.57 8.15
C THR A 117 2.67 5.60 9.60
N PHE A 118 3.52 5.96 10.55
CA PHE A 118 3.13 6.10 11.96
C PHE A 118 2.29 7.37 12.24
N SER A 119 2.46 8.42 11.44
CA SER A 119 1.68 9.66 11.55
C SER A 119 0.23 9.50 11.06
N PHE A 120 -0.02 8.61 10.10
CA PHE A 120 -1.32 8.46 9.45
C PHE A 120 -2.49 8.13 10.42
N PRO A 121 -2.38 7.17 11.37
CA PRO A 121 -3.44 6.88 12.32
C PRO A 121 -3.79 8.04 13.26
N TRP A 122 -2.85 8.95 13.52
CA TRP A 122 -3.08 10.15 14.31
C TRP A 122 -3.65 11.30 13.46
N ALA A 123 -3.22 11.42 12.21
CA ALA A 123 -3.71 12.46 11.30
C ALA A 123 -5.19 12.27 10.88
N VAL A 124 -5.70 11.04 10.89
CA VAL A 124 -7.08 10.75 10.43
C VAL A 124 -8.16 11.29 11.41
N PRO A 125 -8.10 11.07 12.74
CA PRO A 125 -9.14 11.53 13.66
C PRO A 125 -8.75 12.77 14.49
N LEU A 126 -8.38 13.90 13.86
CA LEU A 126 -7.97 15.13 14.58
C LEU A 126 -9.00 15.63 15.62
N ASN A 127 -10.29 15.40 15.40
CA ASN A 127 -11.38 15.87 16.26
C ASN A 127 -11.56 15.11 17.58
N LYS A 128 -10.89 13.95 17.78
CA LYS A 128 -11.08 13.11 18.99
C LYS A 128 -9.85 13.04 19.89
N ILE A 129 -8.80 13.78 19.56
CA ILE A 129 -7.49 13.68 20.21
C ILE A 129 -7.39 14.75 21.29
N ASP A 130 -6.98 14.36 22.48
CA ASP A 130 -6.65 15.29 23.55
C ASP A 130 -5.40 16.12 23.19
N LEU A 131 -5.28 17.34 23.75
CA LEU A 131 -4.11 18.20 23.59
C LEU A 131 -2.81 17.48 23.96
N PHE A 132 -2.85 16.58 24.95
CA PHE A 132 -1.70 15.75 25.31
C PHE A 132 -1.28 14.77 24.19
N GLY A 133 -2.25 14.16 23.51
CA GLY A 133 -2.00 13.28 22.37
C GLY A 133 -1.43 14.03 21.16
N SER A 134 -1.82 15.29 20.97
CA SER A 134 -1.25 16.14 19.92
C SER A 134 0.22 16.48 20.17
N TRP A 135 0.59 16.78 21.42
CA TRP A 135 1.97 17.13 21.78
C TRP A 135 2.91 15.91 21.76
N SER A 136 2.41 14.76 22.19
CA SER A 136 3.16 13.50 22.13
C SER A 136 3.57 13.14 20.70
N MET A 137 2.70 13.36 19.72
CA MET A 137 3.01 13.07 18.32
C MET A 137 3.92 14.11 17.69
N MET A 138 3.77 15.38 18.06
CA MET A 138 4.70 16.43 17.65
C MET A 138 6.13 16.13 18.11
N ALA A 139 6.31 15.68 19.36
CA ALA A 139 7.60 15.28 19.91
C ALA A 139 8.19 14.05 19.19
N PHE A 140 7.34 13.09 18.80
CA PHE A 140 7.74 11.91 18.05
C PHE A 140 8.24 12.25 16.63
N LEU A 141 7.53 13.12 15.91
CA LEU A 141 7.97 13.58 14.58
C LEU A 141 9.28 14.35 14.68
N LEU A 142 9.41 15.24 15.67
CA LEU A 142 10.62 16.03 15.88
C LEU A 142 11.86 15.16 16.13
N ILE A 143 11.76 14.11 16.95
CA ILE A 143 12.92 13.27 17.25
C ILE A 143 13.37 12.45 16.04
N LEU A 144 12.42 11.95 15.22
CA LEU A 144 12.73 11.23 13.97
C LEU A 144 13.29 12.17 12.90
N THR A 145 12.70 13.35 12.75
CA THR A 145 13.18 14.39 11.81
C THR A 145 14.61 14.81 12.17
N ILE A 146 14.92 15.04 13.46
CA ILE A 146 16.27 15.39 13.90
C ILE A 146 17.26 14.25 13.63
N GLY A 147 16.87 12.99 13.89
CA GLY A 147 17.70 11.82 13.59
C GLY A 147 18.02 11.70 12.09
N SER A 148 17.01 11.89 11.23
CA SER A 148 17.18 11.90 9.78
C SER A 148 18.07 13.06 9.30
N LEU A 149 17.86 14.26 9.85
CA LEU A 149 18.65 15.44 9.53
C LEU A 149 20.12 15.29 9.97
N TYR A 150 20.38 14.63 11.11
CA TYR A 150 21.72 14.38 11.62
C TYR A 150 22.52 13.47 10.68
N GLU A 151 21.91 12.37 10.22
CA GLU A 151 22.55 11.45 9.27
C GLU A 151 22.77 12.12 7.89
N TRP A 152 21.87 13.01 7.47
CA TRP A 152 22.08 13.81 6.25
C TRP A 152 23.29 14.76 6.39
N LYS A 153 23.47 15.38 7.57
CA LYS A 153 24.61 16.26 7.85
C LYS A 153 25.94 15.52 8.01
N ARG A 154 25.95 14.24 8.37
CA ARG A 154 27.16 13.42 8.52
C ARG A 154 27.76 12.88 7.22
N GLY A 155 27.25 13.30 6.06
CA GLY A 155 27.86 12.98 4.77
C GLY A 155 27.29 11.74 4.09
N ALA A 156 26.08 11.29 4.45
CA ALA A 156 25.35 10.29 3.67
C ALA A 156 24.99 10.76 2.24
N SER A 157 25.20 12.06 1.95
CA SER A 157 25.01 12.67 0.64
C SER A 157 26.21 13.54 0.22
N ASP A 158 27.42 13.23 0.71
CA ASP A 158 28.62 13.85 0.14
C ASP A 158 28.95 13.11 -1.15
N ARG A 159 28.54 13.72 -2.27
CA ARG A 159 28.94 13.31 -3.60
C ARG A 159 30.37 13.81 -3.81
N GLU A 160 31.31 12.87 -3.70
CA GLU A 160 32.26 12.66 -4.78
C GLU A 160 31.62 11.73 -5.80
#